data_AF-A0A3B9H997-F1
#
_entry.id   AF-A0A3B9H997-F1
#
_cell.length_a   1.000
_cell.length_b   1.000
_cell.length_c   1.000
_cell.angle_alpha   90.00
_cell.angle_beta   90.00
_cell.angle_gamma   90.00
#
_symmetry.space_group_name_H-M   'P 1'
#
loop_
_entity.id
_entity.type
_entity.pdbx_description
1 polymer ?
#
loop_
_entity_poly.entity_id
_entity_poly.type
_entity_poly.pdbx_seq_one_letter_code
_entity_poly.pdbx_strand_id
1 'polypeptide(L)'
;MIPITIEGDAPPGEVMAAFAAEGMDEFMHEQDFSSPWPTLQSMIDANKRLVVFMDDGASTDPYPKIHDMYNFIYDTDYDHQNPSTFDCEKFRGNHTGGTLFTLNHFITDITPQQDDAAIINDVSFLLPRARSCWAYNNHIPNFVMIDFFNTSDPLRSIDSLNLNGL
;
A
#
# COMPACT_ATOMS: atom_id res chain seq x y z
N MET A 1 11.11 5.19 -5.13
CA MET A 1 9.87 4.66 -5.72
C MET A 1 8.71 5.22 -4.95
N ILE A 2 7.68 5.71 -5.64
CA ILE A 2 6.49 6.34 -5.05
C ILE A 2 5.28 5.57 -5.57
N PRO A 3 4.61 4.77 -4.73
CA PRO A 3 3.31 4.21 -5.06
C PRO A 3 2.25 5.31 -4.95
N ILE A 4 1.32 5.36 -5.91
CA ILE A 4 0.14 6.22 -5.88
C ILE A 4 -1.07 5.31 -6.05
N THR A 5 -1.99 5.33 -5.09
CA THR A 5 -3.30 4.69 -5.19
C THR A 5 -4.34 5.77 -5.46
N ILE A 6 -5.14 5.59 -6.50
CA ILE A 6 -6.22 6.49 -6.86
C ILE A 6 -7.53 5.76 -6.57
N GLU A 7 -8.29 6.33 -5.63
CA GLU A 7 -9.64 5.89 -5.31
C GLU A 7 -10.65 6.70 -6.12
N GLY A 8 -11.56 6.01 -6.81
CA GLY A 8 -12.72 6.61 -7.48
C GLY A 8 -12.93 6.20 -8.94
N ASP A 9 -14.02 6.70 -9.54
CA ASP A 9 -14.56 6.25 -10.83
C ASP A 9 -13.98 6.96 -12.07
N ALA A 10 -12.84 7.65 -11.94
CA ALA A 10 -12.25 8.35 -13.08
C ALA A 10 -11.79 7.33 -14.14
N PRO A 11 -12.13 7.48 -15.44
CA PRO A 11 -11.65 6.54 -16.45
C PRO A 11 -10.11 6.51 -16.49
N PRO A 12 -9.47 5.32 -16.63
CA PRO A 12 -8.00 5.21 -16.69
C PRO A 12 -7.33 6.12 -17.72
N GLY A 13 -8.03 6.39 -18.84
CA GLY A 13 -7.53 7.32 -19.85
C GLY A 13 -7.44 8.77 -19.40
N GLU A 14 -8.33 9.24 -18.53
CA GLU A 14 -8.26 10.59 -17.96
C GLU A 14 -7.11 10.69 -16.96
N VAL A 15 -6.93 9.67 -16.13
CA VAL A 15 -5.78 9.55 -15.21
C VAL A 15 -4.47 9.57 -16.00
N MET A 16 -4.36 8.74 -17.05
CA MET A 16 -3.17 8.70 -17.91
C MET A 16 -2.90 10.06 -18.56
N ALA A 17 -3.94 10.74 -19.05
CA ALA A 17 -3.81 12.06 -19.65
C ALA A 17 -3.32 13.11 -18.64
N ALA A 18 -3.76 13.05 -17.38
CA ALA A 18 -3.30 13.95 -16.33
C ALA A 18 -1.80 13.76 -16.02
N PHE A 19 -1.32 12.52 -15.90
CA PHE A 19 0.11 12.25 -15.73
C PHE A 19 0.92 12.72 -16.95
N ALA A 20 0.43 12.47 -18.18
CA ALA A 20 1.11 12.88 -19.40
C ALA A 20 1.18 14.41 -19.58
N ALA A 21 0.13 15.14 -19.18
CA ALA A 21 0.09 16.60 -19.26
C ALA A 21 1.21 17.27 -18.44
N GLU A 22 1.60 16.65 -17.32
CA GLU A 22 2.67 17.12 -16.45
C GLU A 22 4.02 16.43 -16.75
N GLY A 23 4.10 15.62 -17.82
CA GLY A 23 5.28 14.84 -18.18
C GLY A 23 5.65 13.75 -17.18
N MET A 24 4.75 13.38 -16.27
CA MET A 24 5.02 12.39 -15.23
C MET A 24 4.95 10.95 -15.73
N ASP A 25 4.36 10.73 -16.91
CA ASP A 25 4.21 9.41 -17.53
C ASP A 25 5.56 8.76 -17.89
N GLU A 26 6.61 9.56 -18.06
CA GLU A 26 7.97 9.06 -18.30
C GLU A 26 8.51 8.29 -17.08
N PHE A 27 8.09 8.67 -15.87
CA PHE A 27 8.50 8.06 -14.60
C PHE A 27 7.59 6.89 -14.18
N MET A 28 6.45 6.70 -14.84
CA MET A 28 5.55 5.60 -14.52
C MET A 28 6.13 4.27 -14.98
N HIS A 29 6.17 3.32 -14.04
CA HIS A 29 6.48 1.92 -14.26
C HIS A 29 5.27 1.21 -14.87
N GLU A 30 5.55 0.24 -15.74
CA GLU A 30 4.57 -0.69 -16.30
C GLU A 30 4.93 -2.07 -15.75
N GLN A 31 4.00 -2.68 -15.02
CA GLN A 31 4.18 -4.00 -14.43
C GLN A 31 3.24 -5.01 -15.10
N ASP A 32 3.84 -6.00 -15.75
CA ASP A 32 3.12 -7.21 -16.15
C ASP A 32 2.78 -8.04 -14.90
N PHE A 33 1.51 -8.38 -14.74
CA PHE A 33 1.00 -9.21 -13.63
C PHE A 33 1.67 -10.59 -13.56
N SER A 34 2.06 -11.16 -14.70
CA SER A 34 2.72 -12.46 -14.76
C SER A 34 4.22 -12.42 -14.45
N SER A 35 4.80 -11.22 -14.35
CA SER A 35 6.22 -11.02 -14.11
C SER A 35 6.51 -10.64 -12.66
N PRO A 36 7.67 -11.05 -12.10
CA PRO A 36 8.09 -10.57 -10.79
C PRO A 36 8.33 -9.06 -10.81
N TRP A 37 8.15 -8.41 -9.65
CA TRP A 37 8.50 -7.00 -9.50
C TRP A 37 10.01 -6.78 -9.63
N PRO A 38 10.45 -5.72 -10.33
CA PRO A 38 11.85 -5.31 -10.33
C PRO A 38 12.29 -4.84 -8.95
N THR A 39 13.60 -4.84 -8.70
CA THR A 39 14.15 -4.23 -7.49
C THR A 39 13.99 -2.71 -7.52
N LEU A 40 13.94 -2.06 -6.35
CA LEU A 40 13.89 -0.60 -6.26
C LEU A 40 15.07 0.07 -6.99
N GLN A 41 16.27 -0.53 -6.93
CA GLN A 41 17.44 -0.02 -7.63
C GLN A 41 17.27 -0.09 -9.15
N SER A 42 16.80 -1.22 -9.68
CA SER A 42 16.54 -1.38 -11.12
C SER A 42 15.50 -0.38 -11.63
N MET A 43 14.47 -0.09 -10.83
CA MET A 43 13.48 0.94 -11.15
C MET A 43 14.09 2.34 -11.19
N ILE A 44 14.95 2.67 -10.22
CA ILE A 44 15.70 3.94 -10.20
C ILE A 44 16.60 4.07 -11.43
N ASP A 45 17.34 3.02 -11.77
CA ASP A 45 18.27 2.99 -12.91
C ASP A 45 17.53 3.15 -14.24
N ALA A 46 16.32 2.59 -14.36
CA ALA A 46 15.43 2.73 -15.51
C ALA A 46 14.64 4.06 -15.54
N ASN A 47 14.88 4.96 -14.58
CA ASN A 47 14.12 6.20 -14.36
C ASN A 47 12.60 5.98 -14.18
N LYS A 48 12.20 4.82 -13.65
CA LYS A 48 10.81 4.48 -13.32
C LYS A 48 10.61 4.66 -11.82
N ARG A 49 10.01 5.78 -11.43
CA ARG A 49 9.91 6.21 -10.02
C ARG A 49 8.49 6.18 -9.48
N LEU A 50 7.48 6.01 -10.34
CA LEU A 50 6.07 6.01 -9.99
C LEU A 50 5.46 4.65 -10.31
N VAL A 51 4.64 4.11 -9.41
CA VAL A 51 3.75 2.99 -9.68
C VAL A 51 2.36 3.46 -9.33
N VAL A 52 1.45 3.43 -10.31
CA VAL A 52 0.11 4.00 -10.19
C VAL A 52 -0.91 2.86 -10.17
N PHE A 53 -1.73 2.83 -9.15
CA PHE A 53 -2.81 1.87 -8.95
C PHE A 53 -4.17 2.58 -8.95
N MET A 54 -5.20 1.91 -9.44
CA MET A 54 -6.61 2.28 -9.29
C MET A 54 -7.38 1.16 -8.59
N ASP A 55 -8.26 1.49 -7.66
CA ASP A 55 -8.95 0.51 -6.80
C ASP A 55 -10.41 0.22 -7.22
N ASP A 56 -10.86 0.77 -8.33
CA ASP A 56 -12.23 0.64 -8.85
C ASP A 56 -12.53 -0.73 -9.49
N GLY A 57 -11.51 -1.58 -9.65
CA GLY A 57 -11.60 -2.89 -10.29
C GLY A 57 -11.93 -2.83 -11.79
N ALA A 58 -11.83 -1.65 -12.41
CA ALA A 58 -12.03 -1.49 -13.84
C ALA A 58 -10.82 -2.01 -14.62
N SER A 59 -11.06 -2.49 -15.84
CA SER A 59 -9.96 -2.82 -16.75
C SER A 59 -9.16 -1.57 -17.04
N THR A 60 -7.84 -1.64 -16.82
CA THR A 60 -6.93 -0.54 -17.12
C THR A 60 -6.44 -0.55 -18.57
N ASP A 61 -6.88 -1.51 -19.39
CA ASP A 61 -6.55 -1.53 -20.81
C ASP A 61 -7.15 -0.32 -21.55
N PRO A 62 -6.43 0.28 -22.51
CA PRO A 62 -5.11 -0.09 -23.02
C PRO A 62 -3.94 0.68 -22.35
N TYR A 63 -4.03 1.04 -21.07
CA TYR A 63 -3.07 1.87 -20.34
C TYR A 63 -2.21 1.04 -19.37
N PRO A 64 -1.15 0.35 -19.84
CA PRO A 64 -0.41 -0.63 -19.04
C PRO A 64 0.44 -0.03 -17.90
N LYS A 65 0.58 1.31 -17.86
CA LYS A 65 1.22 2.05 -16.76
C LYS A 65 0.28 2.33 -15.59
N ILE A 66 -1.02 2.05 -15.75
CA ILE A 66 -2.04 2.12 -14.72
C ILE A 66 -2.44 0.69 -14.40
N HIS A 67 -2.39 0.35 -13.12
CA HIS A 67 -2.60 -1.02 -12.66
C HIS A 67 -3.92 -1.11 -11.90
N ASP A 68 -4.73 -2.12 -12.20
CA ASP A 68 -5.80 -2.52 -11.29
C ASP A 68 -5.16 -3.01 -9.99
N MET A 69 -5.40 -2.26 -8.91
CA MET A 69 -4.77 -2.42 -7.61
C MET A 69 -4.91 -3.85 -7.10
N TYR A 70 -6.11 -4.41 -7.20
CA TYR A 70 -6.46 -5.66 -6.54
C TYR A 70 -5.99 -6.89 -7.30
N ASN A 71 -5.48 -6.75 -8.52
CA ASN A 71 -4.70 -7.83 -9.14
C ASN A 71 -3.37 -8.04 -8.42
N PHE A 72 -2.69 -6.96 -8.02
CA PHE A 72 -1.33 -7.00 -7.46
C PHE A 72 -1.29 -7.03 -5.94
N ILE A 73 -2.26 -6.39 -5.29
CA ILE A 73 -2.29 -6.14 -3.85
C ILE A 73 -3.35 -6.98 -3.16
N TYR A 74 -3.05 -7.43 -1.95
CA TYR A 74 -4.06 -7.76 -0.94
C TYR A 74 -3.83 -6.92 0.31
N ASP A 75 -4.87 -6.71 1.10
CA ASP A 75 -4.82 -5.93 2.33
C ASP A 75 -5.41 -6.66 3.54
N THR A 76 -5.13 -6.15 4.74
CA THR A 76 -5.93 -6.48 5.95
C THR A 76 -7.20 -5.67 5.97
N ASP A 77 -8.16 -6.01 6.83
CA ASP A 77 -9.35 -5.19 7.02
C ASP A 77 -8.98 -3.75 7.43
N TYR A 78 -9.77 -2.79 6.97
CA TYR A 78 -9.62 -1.36 7.21
C TYR A 78 -10.67 -0.82 8.18
N ASP A 79 -11.78 -1.55 8.40
CA ASP A 79 -12.91 -1.10 9.20
C ASP A 79 -12.78 -1.57 10.65
N HIS A 80 -11.92 -0.88 11.40
CA HIS A 80 -11.69 -1.17 12.82
C HIS A 80 -12.08 0.02 13.69
N GLN A 81 -13.00 -0.22 14.62
CA GLN A 81 -13.38 0.75 15.66
C GLN A 81 -12.56 0.60 16.95
N ASN A 82 -11.75 -0.45 17.07
CA ASN A 82 -10.95 -0.73 18.27
C ASN A 82 -9.64 -1.44 17.91
N PRO A 83 -8.50 -1.12 18.57
CA PRO A 83 -7.25 -1.83 18.29
C PRO A 83 -7.31 -3.34 18.53
N SER A 84 -8.20 -3.83 19.40
CA SER A 84 -8.34 -5.25 19.71
C SER A 84 -9.00 -6.06 18.58
N THR A 85 -9.62 -5.41 17.61
CA THR A 85 -10.23 -6.08 16.45
C THR A 85 -9.26 -6.21 15.29
N PHE A 86 -8.06 -5.63 15.37
CA PHE A 86 -7.04 -5.83 14.35
C PHE A 86 -6.69 -7.31 14.23
N ASP A 87 -6.70 -7.80 13.01
CA ASP A 87 -6.16 -9.10 12.63
C ASP A 87 -5.18 -8.96 11.46
N CYS A 88 -4.79 -10.12 10.92
CA CYS A 88 -3.87 -10.24 9.79
C CYS A 88 -4.50 -11.04 8.63
N GLU A 89 -5.83 -11.25 8.67
CA GLU A 89 -6.54 -11.95 7.60
C GLU A 89 -6.51 -11.11 6.33
N LYS A 90 -6.50 -11.77 5.18
CA LYS A 90 -6.58 -11.09 3.89
C LYS A 90 -8.04 -10.68 3.68
N PHE A 91 -8.27 -9.39 3.52
CA PHE A 91 -9.61 -8.84 3.36
C PHE A 91 -9.94 -8.62 1.88
N ARG A 92 -9.36 -7.61 1.23
CA ARG A 92 -9.57 -7.34 -0.20
C ARG A 92 -8.39 -7.81 -1.05
N GLY A 93 -8.61 -7.79 -2.36
CA GLY A 93 -7.57 -8.04 -3.35
C GLY A 93 -7.28 -9.50 -3.65
N ASN A 94 -6.17 -9.72 -4.34
CA ASN A 94 -5.80 -11.04 -4.82
C ASN A 94 -5.10 -11.86 -3.73
N HIS A 95 -5.86 -12.70 -3.03
CA HIS A 95 -5.36 -13.49 -1.90
C HIS A 95 -4.37 -14.59 -2.29
N THR A 96 -4.36 -15.03 -3.55
CA THR A 96 -3.54 -16.16 -4.01
C THR A 96 -2.37 -15.73 -4.91
N GLY A 97 -2.57 -14.71 -5.74
CA GLY A 97 -1.58 -14.20 -6.70
C GLY A 97 -1.07 -12.79 -6.41
N GLY A 98 -1.65 -12.07 -5.43
CA GLY A 98 -1.16 -10.75 -5.03
C GLY A 98 0.23 -10.84 -4.42
N THR A 99 1.18 -10.10 -4.98
CA THR A 99 2.59 -10.10 -4.58
C THR A 99 2.95 -8.92 -3.69
N LEU A 100 2.04 -7.96 -3.54
CA LEU A 100 2.16 -6.81 -2.66
C LEU A 100 1.15 -6.88 -1.52
N PHE A 101 1.58 -6.52 -0.32
CA PHE A 101 0.76 -6.56 0.90
C PHE A 101 0.62 -5.17 1.51
N THR A 102 -0.62 -4.71 1.69
CA THR A 102 -0.96 -3.50 2.45
C THR A 102 -1.48 -3.86 3.84
N LEU A 103 -0.77 -3.41 4.89
CA LEU A 103 -1.26 -3.46 6.26
C LEU A 103 -2.05 -2.20 6.56
N ASN A 104 -3.38 -2.32 6.66
CA ASN A 104 -4.21 -1.22 7.14
C ASN A 104 -4.00 -1.07 8.66
N HIS A 105 -3.58 0.11 9.10
CA HIS A 105 -3.19 0.41 10.48
C HIS A 105 -3.75 1.77 10.92
N PHE A 106 -5.07 1.83 11.00
CA PHE A 106 -5.79 3.00 11.49
C PHE A 106 -7.11 2.55 12.12
N ILE A 107 -7.70 3.43 12.91
CA ILE A 107 -8.99 3.22 13.55
C ILE A 107 -9.97 4.24 12.99
N THR A 108 -11.10 3.74 12.52
CA THR A 108 -12.23 4.56 12.10
C THR A 108 -13.44 4.12 12.90
N ASP A 109 -13.82 4.91 13.91
CA ASP A 109 -15.11 4.74 14.57
C ASP A 109 -16.19 5.53 13.81
N ILE A 110 -16.31 6.83 14.09
CA ILE A 110 -17.15 7.77 13.32
C ILE A 110 -16.30 8.58 12.34
N THR A 111 -15.10 8.98 12.78
CA THR A 111 -14.07 9.66 11.98
C THR A 111 -12.70 9.25 12.52
N PRO A 112 -11.62 9.39 11.74
CA PRO A 112 -10.25 9.25 12.25
C PRO A 112 -10.03 10.13 13.50
N GLN A 113 -9.44 9.56 14.55
CA GLN A 113 -9.12 10.27 15.79
C GLN A 113 -7.61 10.27 16.04
N GLN A 114 -7.07 11.44 16.35
CA GLN A 114 -5.64 11.57 16.64
C GLN A 114 -5.24 10.88 17.97
N ASP A 115 -6.16 10.79 18.94
CA ASP A 115 -5.93 10.10 20.21
C ASP A 115 -5.73 8.59 20.01
N ASP A 116 -6.48 7.98 19.10
CA ASP A 116 -6.28 6.56 18.74
C ASP A 116 -4.93 6.36 18.04
N ALA A 117 -4.60 7.23 17.08
CA ALA A 117 -3.31 7.23 16.40
C ALA A 117 -2.14 7.40 17.40
N ALA A 118 -2.30 8.22 18.45
CA ALA A 118 -1.29 8.40 19.49
C ALA A 118 -0.95 7.10 20.23
N ILE A 119 -1.90 6.17 20.31
CA ILE A 119 -1.72 4.85 20.92
C ILE A 119 -1.18 3.85 19.89
N ILE A 120 -1.87 3.68 18.76
CA ILE A 120 -1.57 2.57 17.84
C ILE A 120 -0.35 2.83 16.96
N ASN A 121 0.00 4.09 16.69
CA ASN A 121 1.19 4.42 15.88
C ASN A 121 2.49 4.29 16.65
N ASP A 122 2.43 4.23 17.99
CA ASP A 122 3.62 4.04 18.82
C ASP A 122 4.33 2.74 18.46
N VAL A 123 5.66 2.76 18.52
CA VAL A 123 6.51 1.62 18.20
C VAL A 123 6.21 0.37 19.03
N SER A 124 5.73 0.54 20.27
CA SER A 124 5.33 -0.57 21.14
C SER A 124 4.06 -1.29 20.67
N PHE A 125 3.28 -0.67 19.78
CA PHE A 125 2.07 -1.26 19.22
C PHE A 125 2.24 -1.66 17.74
N LEU A 126 2.66 -0.72 16.88
CA LEU A 126 2.75 -0.95 15.43
C LEU A 126 3.78 -2.02 15.07
N LEU A 127 4.98 -2.00 15.65
CA LEU A 127 6.02 -2.95 15.28
C LEU A 127 5.65 -4.41 15.63
N PRO A 128 5.16 -4.75 16.84
CA PRO A 128 4.68 -6.09 17.14
C PRO A 128 3.54 -6.54 16.23
N ARG A 129 2.57 -5.66 15.93
CA ARG A 129 1.47 -5.98 15.03
C ARG A 129 1.98 -6.30 13.62
N ALA A 130 2.80 -5.43 13.04
CA ALA A 130 3.34 -5.63 11.70
C ALA A 130 4.16 -6.92 11.58
N ARG A 131 4.94 -7.26 12.61
CA ARG A 131 5.67 -8.54 12.67
C ARG A 131 4.76 -9.75 12.79
N SER A 132 3.71 -9.68 13.61
CA SER A 132 2.70 -10.74 13.68
C SER A 132 2.02 -10.96 12.33
N CYS A 133 1.65 -9.88 11.62
CA CYS A 133 1.02 -10.01 10.31
C CYS A 133 1.98 -10.46 9.22
N TRP A 134 3.27 -10.10 9.32
CA TRP A 134 4.30 -10.69 8.49
C TRP A 134 4.39 -12.21 8.73
N ALA A 135 4.53 -12.64 9.98
CA ALA A 135 4.60 -14.06 10.31
C ALA A 135 3.36 -14.83 9.85
N TYR A 136 2.16 -14.27 10.03
CA TYR A 136 0.89 -14.87 9.62
C TYR A 136 0.79 -15.06 8.11
N ASN A 137 1.12 -14.02 7.32
CA ASN A 137 1.03 -14.07 5.86
C ASN A 137 2.27 -14.67 5.18
N ASN A 138 3.32 -14.96 5.96
CA ASN A 138 4.66 -15.28 5.46
C ASN A 138 5.15 -14.27 4.41
N HIS A 139 4.76 -13.00 4.57
CA HIS A 139 5.07 -11.92 3.65
C HIS A 139 5.13 -10.58 4.39
N ILE A 140 6.19 -9.81 4.18
CA ILE A 140 6.33 -8.51 4.84
C ILE A 140 5.31 -7.53 4.27
N PRO A 141 4.69 -6.65 5.09
CA PRO A 141 3.93 -5.53 4.56
C PRO A 141 4.81 -4.69 3.63
N ASN A 142 4.37 -4.53 2.38
CA ASN A 142 5.00 -3.61 1.43
C ASN A 142 4.55 -2.17 1.70
N PHE A 143 3.30 -2.01 2.12
CA PHE A 143 2.70 -0.73 2.48
C PHE A 143 2.07 -0.83 3.87
N VAL A 144 2.18 0.22 4.67
CA VAL A 144 1.50 0.36 5.96
C VAL A 144 0.70 1.65 5.90
N MET A 145 -0.64 1.53 5.92
CA MET A 145 -1.54 2.67 5.79
C MET A 145 -1.86 3.20 7.20
N ILE A 146 -1.56 4.47 7.45
CA ILE A 146 -1.56 5.07 8.79
C ILE A 146 -2.26 6.42 8.75
N ASP A 147 -3.19 6.64 9.68
CA ASP A 147 -3.74 7.96 9.97
C ASP A 147 -2.81 8.74 10.91
N PHE A 148 -2.74 10.06 10.68
CA PHE A 148 -1.91 10.98 11.46
C PHE A 148 -0.44 10.53 11.58
N PHE A 149 0.22 10.24 10.46
CA PHE A 149 1.59 9.69 10.41
C PHE A 149 2.64 10.47 11.21
N ASN A 150 2.37 11.74 11.52
CA ASN A 150 3.22 12.60 12.35
C ASN A 150 3.02 12.41 13.87
N THR A 151 2.14 11.51 14.28
CA THR A 151 1.80 11.21 15.68
C THR A 151 2.49 9.91 16.12
N SER A 152 3.22 9.97 17.23
CA SER A 152 3.90 8.82 17.88
C SER A 152 4.98 8.10 17.04
N ASP A 153 5.56 8.77 16.04
CA ASP A 153 6.73 8.31 15.26
C ASP A 153 6.61 6.86 14.70
N PRO A 154 5.59 6.57 13.87
CA PRO A 154 5.42 5.25 13.28
C PRO A 154 6.57 4.85 12.36
N LEU A 155 7.31 5.82 11.81
CA LEU A 155 8.45 5.56 10.94
C LEU A 155 9.54 4.75 11.64
N ARG A 156 9.69 4.89 12.96
CA ARG A 156 10.60 4.04 13.73
C ARG A 156 10.25 2.55 13.65
N SER A 157 8.96 2.20 13.59
CA SER A 157 8.53 0.81 13.36
C SER A 157 8.88 0.36 11.96
N ILE A 158 8.65 1.21 10.95
CA ILE A 158 8.93 0.92 9.54
C ILE A 158 10.44 0.73 9.31
N ASP A 159 11.28 1.58 9.89
CA ASP A 159 12.74 1.45 9.84
C ASP A 159 13.20 0.13 10.46
N SER A 160 12.59 -0.27 11.59
CA SER A 160 12.91 -1.55 12.22
C SER A 160 12.51 -2.75 11.35
N LEU A 161 11.37 -2.69 10.66
CA LEU A 161 10.95 -3.74 9.72
C LEU A 161 11.94 -3.86 8.55
N ASN A 162 12.36 -2.72 7.99
CA ASN A 162 13.27 -2.67 6.85
C ASN A 162 14.71 -3.12 7.19
N LEU A 163 15.20 -2.81 8.41
CA LEU A 163 16.59 -3.06 8.79
C LEU A 163 16.80 -4.40 9.51
N ASN A 164 15.86 -4.77 10.37
CA ASN A 164 16.06 -5.87 11.33
C ASN A 164 15.19 -7.09 11.01
N GLY A 165 14.24 -6.98 10.07
CA GLY A 165 13.33 -8.06 9.75
C GLY A 165 12.44 -8.49 10.91
N LEU A 166 12.00 -9.76 10.87
CA LEU A 166 11.30 -10.44 11.97
C LEU A 166 12.17 -10.53 13.23
#